data_AF-A0A941CIU3-F1
#
_entry.id   AF-A0A941CIU3-F1
#
_cell.length_a   1.000
_cell.length_b   1.000
_cell.length_c   1.000
_cell.angle_alpha   90.00
_cell.angle_beta   90.00
_cell.angle_gamma   90.00
#
_symmetry.space_group_name_H-M   'P 1'
#
loop_
_entity.id
_entity.type
_entity.pdbx_description
1 polymer ?
#
loop_
_entity_poly.entity_id
_entity_poly.type
_entity_poly.pdbx_seq_one_letter_code
_entity_poly.pdbx_strand_id
1 'polypeptide(L)'
;MKKMWLILLLSFFTISCSSDSDDPTVTDDPTKNDPIVESEGGQIFRIDLMQITAKNQSEGIQKSLEPAFVLLSINNSSGDSILTKEKVALIKDDNSYITNEITLEPDTYTVVEFIVTDENDVVISIAPKENSTLAQFTTKPLPFDFVITSDETTETVTESINAAGYASVDFGYTGLSLTISESTDFFSLTVDETEGATTKVLDIKSITGSTYLVDWGDGTIDEYVSTISNSGIDNTISHSYSQNEVFTIKVSGAIEAIELINFEGSLDDDYKSNLTTIDLEKLTLLKTCKLYNGKLTSLNTSQNNALEILWVSSNQISELDLTNNSRLKQVFARDNNLSSIDFSNNLNLEQFDFANNTLMTIDISSNSNLKNFDVSNNLISAIDISSNVALTEINIGANNLQNIDLTKNTNLVRVDLFTNELTALDVSANTKLRDLYVENNNLTEIELSSNPDLERLYIKNNNLNDLDISLNTKISDLNIGDNQFDEAELDEIINLVYDHTVANAIMNGYINYLNNPGTSAISNVTISNMNDLIVNYNWFFNNG
;
A
#
# COMPACT_ATOMS: atom_id res chain seq x y z
N MET A 1 -0.74 -48.92 45.60
CA MET A 1 -1.23 -50.29 45.31
C MET A 1 -0.60 -50.68 43.96
N LYS A 2 0.52 -51.44 43.94
CA LYS A 2 0.63 -52.89 43.58
C LYS A 2 -0.18 -53.23 42.32
N LYS A 3 0.36 -53.64 41.16
CA LYS A 3 1.38 -54.63 40.71
C LYS A 3 1.61 -54.37 39.18
N MET A 4 2.57 -54.89 38.39
CA MET A 4 3.53 -56.00 38.47
C MET A 4 4.58 -55.79 37.35
N TRP A 5 5.82 -56.19 37.62
CA TRP A 5 6.94 -56.33 36.66
C TRP A 5 6.88 -57.64 35.87
N LEU A 6 7.51 -57.67 34.69
CA LEU A 6 8.17 -58.88 34.17
C LEU A 6 9.54 -58.48 33.59
N ILE A 7 10.60 -59.02 34.20
CA ILE A 7 12.00 -58.96 33.75
C ILE A 7 12.34 -60.34 33.19
N LEU A 8 13.04 -60.37 32.06
CA LEU A 8 13.76 -61.57 31.61
C LEU A 8 15.26 -61.36 31.83
N LEU A 9 15.84 -62.24 32.66
CA LEU A 9 17.28 -62.43 32.87
C LEU A 9 17.85 -63.32 31.76
N LEU A 10 19.01 -62.96 31.21
CA LEU A 10 19.96 -63.95 30.66
C LEU A 10 21.31 -63.82 31.39
N SER A 11 21.79 -64.99 31.77
CA SER A 11 22.89 -65.27 32.69
C SER A 11 24.28 -65.25 32.05
N PHE A 12 25.25 -64.72 32.79
CA PHE A 12 26.68 -64.88 32.57
C PHE A 12 27.15 -66.32 32.81
N PHE A 13 28.06 -66.81 31.95
CA PHE A 13 29.03 -67.85 32.29
C PHE A 13 30.44 -67.37 31.89
N THR A 14 31.31 -67.21 32.87
CA THR A 14 32.75 -67.04 32.70
C THR A 14 33.42 -68.40 32.70
N ILE A 15 34.27 -68.69 31.71
CA ILE A 15 35.36 -69.66 31.84
C ILE A 15 36.60 -69.04 31.19
N SER A 16 37.59 -68.77 32.04
CA SER A 16 38.98 -68.58 31.66
C SER A 16 39.64 -69.95 31.52
N CYS A 17 40.40 -70.18 30.44
CA CYS A 17 41.57 -71.04 30.48
C CYS A 17 42.54 -70.70 29.34
N SER A 18 43.76 -70.40 29.77
CA SER A 18 45.03 -70.31 29.05
C SER A 18 45.43 -71.64 28.42
N SER A 19 46.05 -71.60 27.23
CA SER A 19 47.26 -72.40 26.94
C SER A 19 47.94 -71.91 25.65
N ASP A 20 49.22 -71.58 25.80
CA ASP A 20 50.21 -71.42 24.74
C ASP A 20 50.32 -72.66 23.83
N SER A 21 50.61 -72.43 22.55
CA SER A 21 51.44 -73.33 21.74
C SER A 21 52.07 -72.57 20.57
N ASP A 22 53.39 -72.71 20.47
CA ASP A 22 54.34 -72.05 19.57
C ASP A 22 54.16 -72.29 18.05
N ASP A 23 54.37 -71.21 17.28
CA ASP A 23 55.05 -71.02 15.97
C ASP A 23 54.53 -71.75 14.67
N PRO A 24 54.79 -71.25 13.42
CA PRO A 24 55.66 -70.13 13.05
C PRO A 24 55.14 -69.09 12.05
N THR A 25 55.71 -67.89 12.20
CA THR A 25 56.01 -66.86 11.19
C THR A 25 55.25 -66.90 9.85
N VAL A 26 54.28 -66.00 9.70
CA VAL A 26 53.94 -65.41 8.40
C VAL A 26 54.40 -63.95 8.46
N THR A 27 55.22 -63.58 7.49
CA THR A 27 55.78 -62.24 7.31
C THR A 27 54.66 -61.20 7.18
N ASP A 28 54.55 -60.28 8.14
CA ASP A 28 53.80 -59.04 7.97
C ASP A 28 54.43 -58.24 6.83
N ASP A 29 53.69 -58.10 5.75
CA ASP A 29 53.89 -57.06 4.75
C ASP A 29 53.15 -55.80 5.25
N PRO A 30 53.84 -54.73 5.67
CA PRO A 30 53.21 -53.55 6.25
C PRO A 30 52.59 -52.62 5.19
N THR A 31 52.26 -53.12 3.99
CA THR A 31 51.74 -52.29 2.89
C THR A 31 50.33 -52.60 2.42
N LYS A 32 49.60 -53.50 3.10
CA LYS A 32 48.14 -53.52 2.96
C LYS A 32 47.51 -52.51 3.91
N ASN A 33 47.49 -51.25 3.48
CA ASN A 33 46.39 -50.37 3.87
C ASN A 33 45.11 -51.04 3.37
N ASP A 34 44.32 -51.61 4.28
CA ASP A 34 42.89 -51.72 4.01
C ASP A 34 42.40 -50.29 3.67
N PRO A 35 41.57 -50.11 2.64
CA PRO A 35 41.01 -48.79 2.37
C PRO A 35 40.31 -48.33 3.65
N ILE A 36 40.65 -47.15 4.15
CA ILE A 36 39.79 -46.45 5.09
C ILE A 36 38.52 -46.21 4.27
N VAL A 37 37.51 -47.06 4.48
CA VAL A 37 36.15 -46.73 4.07
C VAL A 37 35.78 -45.62 5.04
N GLU A 38 35.88 -44.37 4.57
CA GLU A 38 35.25 -43.28 5.28
C GLU A 38 33.77 -43.65 5.38
N SER A 39 33.23 -43.71 6.60
CA SER A 39 31.82 -44.02 6.79
C SER A 39 31.01 -42.84 6.27
N GLU A 40 30.10 -43.11 5.34
CA GLU A 40 29.19 -42.10 4.80
C GLU A 40 28.29 -41.52 5.92
N GLY A 41 27.79 -40.30 5.71
CA GLY A 41 26.79 -39.65 6.56
C GLY A 41 25.44 -39.53 5.85
N GLY A 42 24.36 -39.32 6.62
CA GLY A 42 22.99 -39.17 6.11
C GLY A 42 22.53 -37.71 6.09
N GLN A 43 21.75 -37.33 5.08
CA GLN A 43 21.07 -36.04 5.02
C GLN A 43 19.57 -36.20 4.75
N ILE A 44 18.76 -35.49 5.50
CA ILE A 44 17.32 -35.34 5.29
C ILE A 44 17.00 -33.86 5.05
N PHE A 45 16.19 -33.54 4.06
CA PHE A 45 15.68 -32.17 3.87
C PHE A 45 14.22 -32.09 4.31
N ARG A 46 13.90 -31.15 5.20
CA ARG A 46 12.53 -30.80 5.58
C ARG A 46 12.05 -29.61 4.74
N ILE A 47 10.84 -29.71 4.20
CA ILE A 47 10.27 -28.67 3.35
C ILE A 47 9.43 -27.72 4.21
N ASP A 48 9.81 -26.45 4.18
CA ASP A 48 9.00 -25.35 4.71
C ASP A 48 8.32 -24.62 3.55
N LEU A 49 6.98 -24.74 3.48
CA LEU A 49 6.17 -24.17 2.39
C LEU A 49 5.73 -22.75 2.77
N MET A 50 6.38 -21.76 2.17
CA MET A 50 6.16 -20.34 2.41
C MET A 50 5.00 -19.80 1.57
N GLN A 51 4.13 -18.99 2.19
CA GLN A 51 3.19 -18.10 1.48
C GLN A 51 3.83 -16.74 1.22
N ILE A 52 3.38 -16.05 0.16
CA ILE A 52 3.84 -14.71 -0.15
C ILE A 52 3.00 -13.73 0.68
N THR A 53 3.61 -13.17 1.72
CA THR A 53 2.97 -12.20 2.63
C THR A 53 3.89 -11.00 2.90
N ALA A 54 3.30 -9.88 3.32
CA ALA A 54 4.07 -8.73 3.76
C ALA A 54 4.81 -9.04 5.08
N LYS A 55 6.04 -8.54 5.26
CA LYS A 55 6.91 -8.85 6.41
C LYS A 55 6.15 -8.83 7.75
N ASN A 56 6.25 -9.95 8.49
CA ASN A 56 5.63 -10.29 9.78
C ASN A 56 4.22 -10.90 9.69
N GLN A 57 4.11 -12.16 9.24
CA GLN A 57 3.13 -13.17 9.67
C GLN A 57 3.33 -14.48 8.87
N SER A 58 3.10 -15.64 9.51
CA SER A 58 3.21 -16.99 8.92
C SER A 58 1.90 -17.77 8.96
N GLU A 59 1.69 -18.53 7.88
CA GLU A 59 0.86 -19.73 7.64
C GLU A 59 -0.68 -19.64 7.45
N GLY A 60 -1.09 -20.10 6.26
CA GLY A 60 -2.29 -20.91 6.01
C GLY A 60 -2.13 -21.79 4.75
N ILE A 61 -2.16 -23.12 4.90
CA ILE A 61 -2.00 -24.09 3.80
C ILE A 61 -3.25 -24.13 2.92
N GLN A 62 -3.11 -23.87 1.62
CA GLN A 62 -4.09 -24.28 0.61
C GLN A 62 -3.83 -25.68 0.08
N LYS A 63 -4.93 -26.38 -0.21
CA LYS A 63 -4.95 -27.77 -0.68
C LYS A 63 -5.29 -27.83 -2.16
N SER A 64 -4.43 -28.46 -2.98
CA SER A 64 -4.84 -29.28 -4.15
C SER A 64 -3.68 -29.97 -4.91
N LEU A 65 -2.50 -30.22 -4.32
CA LEU A 65 -1.49 -31.17 -4.82
C LEU A 65 -0.75 -31.75 -3.61
N GLU A 66 -0.43 -33.05 -3.62
CA GLU A 66 0.31 -33.72 -2.54
C GLU A 66 1.79 -33.87 -2.93
N PRO A 67 2.74 -33.28 -2.18
CA PRO A 67 4.17 -33.47 -2.40
C PRO A 67 4.58 -34.95 -2.37
N ALA A 68 5.25 -35.39 -3.44
CA ALA A 68 5.71 -36.77 -3.59
C ALA A 68 7.22 -36.87 -3.83
N PHE A 69 7.82 -35.89 -4.50
CA PHE A 69 9.24 -35.89 -4.82
C PHE A 69 9.86 -34.51 -4.68
N VAL A 70 11.18 -34.47 -4.50
CA VAL A 70 12.03 -33.30 -4.75
C VAL A 70 13.02 -33.61 -5.87
N LEU A 71 13.20 -32.67 -6.79
CA LEU A 71 14.32 -32.64 -7.73
C LEU A 71 15.44 -31.83 -7.08
N LEU A 72 16.53 -32.51 -6.76
CA LEU A 72 17.64 -31.98 -5.98
C LEU A 72 18.92 -31.93 -6.82
N SER A 73 19.59 -30.78 -6.82
CA SER A 73 20.98 -30.69 -7.30
C SER A 73 21.88 -30.16 -6.19
N ILE A 74 23.00 -30.86 -5.95
CA ILE A 74 24.00 -30.48 -4.96
C ILE A 74 25.39 -30.50 -5.58
N ASN A 75 26.22 -29.55 -5.15
CA ASN A 75 27.64 -29.51 -5.46
C ASN A 75 28.45 -29.82 -4.19
N ASN A 76 29.62 -30.42 -4.32
CA ASN A 76 30.57 -30.60 -3.22
C ASN A 76 31.36 -29.30 -2.93
N SER A 77 32.27 -29.35 -1.95
CA SER A 77 33.08 -28.18 -1.56
C SER A 77 34.05 -27.71 -2.64
N SER A 78 34.36 -28.58 -3.61
CA SER A 78 35.18 -28.26 -4.79
C SER A 78 34.38 -27.64 -5.93
N GLY A 79 33.04 -27.58 -5.81
CA GLY A 79 32.13 -27.07 -6.82
C GLY A 79 31.71 -28.10 -7.88
N ASP A 80 32.10 -29.37 -7.72
CA ASP A 80 31.69 -30.45 -8.61
C ASP A 80 30.25 -30.87 -8.31
N SER A 81 29.46 -31.10 -9.35
CA SER A 81 28.09 -31.59 -9.21
C SER A 81 28.07 -33.06 -8.79
N ILE A 82 27.41 -33.33 -7.67
CA ILE A 82 27.29 -34.66 -7.08
C ILE A 82 25.93 -35.25 -7.40
N LEU A 83 24.86 -34.45 -7.23
CA LEU A 83 23.53 -34.78 -7.74
C LEU A 83 23.10 -33.70 -8.73
N THR A 84 22.42 -34.11 -9.80
CA THR A 84 21.88 -33.20 -10.82
C THR A 84 20.46 -33.61 -11.12
N LYS A 85 19.50 -32.83 -10.62
CA LYS A 85 18.05 -33.12 -10.72
C LYS A 85 17.70 -34.52 -10.24
N GLU A 86 18.38 -34.99 -9.20
CA GLU A 86 18.09 -36.29 -8.62
C GLU A 86 16.69 -36.27 -8.00
N LYS A 87 15.87 -37.25 -8.36
CA LYS A 87 14.47 -37.34 -7.91
C LYS A 87 14.41 -38.12 -6.60
N VAL A 88 14.32 -37.42 -5.48
CA VAL A 88 14.28 -37.99 -4.14
C VAL A 88 12.84 -38.03 -3.64
N ALA A 89 12.39 -39.18 -3.12
CA ALA A 89 11.03 -39.33 -2.60
C ALA A 89 10.83 -38.54 -1.31
N LEU A 90 9.61 -38.00 -1.16
CA LEU A 90 9.16 -37.31 0.04
C LEU A 90 8.27 -38.21 0.89
N ILE A 91 8.41 -38.07 2.20
CA ILE A 91 7.57 -38.71 3.21
C ILE A 91 6.89 -37.60 3.98
N LYS A 92 5.57 -37.75 4.19
CA LYS A 92 4.82 -36.86 5.06
C LYS A 92 5.24 -37.07 6.52
N ASP A 93 5.65 -36.00 7.18
CA ASP A 93 6.08 -35.98 8.57
C ASP A 93 5.31 -34.88 9.31
N ASP A 94 4.32 -35.30 10.11
CA ASP A 94 3.32 -34.43 10.73
C ASP A 94 2.64 -33.44 9.74
N ASN A 95 2.99 -32.15 9.85
CA ASN A 95 2.46 -31.05 9.04
C ASN A 95 3.39 -30.64 7.88
N SER A 96 4.48 -31.37 7.67
CA SER A 96 5.52 -31.08 6.68
C SER A 96 5.86 -32.33 5.85
N TYR A 97 6.83 -32.19 4.94
CA TYR A 97 7.37 -33.26 4.11
C TYR A 97 8.88 -33.28 4.26
N ILE A 98 9.44 -34.48 4.42
CA ILE A 98 10.88 -34.71 4.49
C ILE A 98 11.33 -35.61 3.35
N THR A 99 12.58 -35.49 2.91
CA THR A 99 13.15 -36.45 1.97
C THR A 99 13.42 -37.80 2.63
N ASN A 100 13.50 -38.86 1.83
CA ASN A 100 14.30 -40.02 2.23
C ASN A 100 15.73 -39.58 2.57
N GLU A 101 16.40 -40.35 3.44
CA GLU A 101 17.80 -40.14 3.76
C GLU A 101 18.66 -40.27 2.50
N ILE A 102 19.50 -39.26 2.27
CA ILE A 102 20.48 -39.20 1.19
C ILE A 102 21.84 -39.46 1.82
N THR A 103 22.50 -40.54 1.39
CA THR A 103 23.82 -40.92 1.90
C THR A 103 24.93 -40.29 1.06
N LEU A 104 25.87 -39.61 1.71
CA LEU A 104 26.96 -38.86 1.09
C LEU A 104 28.27 -39.06 1.87
N GLU A 105 29.40 -38.90 1.19
CA GLU A 105 30.71 -38.86 1.85
C GLU A 105 30.84 -37.61 2.74
N PRO A 106 31.67 -37.62 3.79
CA PRO A 106 31.89 -36.43 4.63
C PRO A 106 32.48 -35.26 3.84
N ASP A 107 31.69 -34.21 3.62
CA ASP A 107 32.10 -32.97 2.97
C ASP A 107 31.12 -31.82 3.33
N THR A 108 31.46 -30.60 2.94
CA THR A 108 30.50 -29.49 2.85
C THR A 108 29.89 -29.48 1.46
N TYR A 109 28.57 -29.50 1.39
CA TYR A 109 27.81 -29.49 0.15
C TYR A 109 26.97 -28.23 0.04
N THR A 110 26.68 -27.83 -1.18
CA THR A 110 25.83 -26.68 -1.49
C THR A 110 24.62 -27.14 -2.28
N VAL A 111 23.42 -26.85 -1.78
CA VAL A 111 22.18 -27.03 -2.56
C VAL A 111 22.08 -25.91 -3.58
N VAL A 112 21.88 -26.25 -4.85
CA VAL A 112 21.80 -25.27 -5.96
C VAL A 112 20.48 -25.34 -6.73
N GLU A 113 19.70 -26.40 -6.54
CA GLU A 113 18.36 -26.57 -7.08
C GLU A 113 17.53 -27.44 -6.14
N PHE A 114 16.31 -27.00 -5.85
CA PHE A 114 15.37 -27.69 -4.96
C PHE A 114 13.95 -27.40 -5.43
N ILE A 115 13.31 -28.39 -6.05
CA ILE A 115 11.99 -28.26 -6.69
C ILE A 115 11.10 -29.40 -6.21
N VAL A 116 9.97 -29.08 -5.59
CA VAL A 116 9.02 -30.07 -5.07
C VAL A 116 7.95 -30.36 -6.12
N THR A 117 7.68 -31.64 -6.36
CA THR A 117 6.67 -32.10 -7.33
C THR A 117 5.68 -33.08 -6.72
N ASP A 118 4.53 -33.22 -7.37
CA ASP A 118 3.59 -34.32 -7.12
C ASP A 118 4.07 -35.63 -7.77
N GLU A 119 3.22 -36.66 -7.71
CA GLU A 119 3.51 -37.98 -8.31
C GLU A 119 3.60 -37.97 -9.84
N ASN A 120 3.05 -36.94 -10.50
CA ASN A 120 2.98 -36.77 -11.95
C ASN A 120 3.99 -35.75 -12.50
N ASP A 121 4.99 -35.38 -11.70
CA ASP A 121 6.02 -34.38 -12.03
C ASP A 121 5.48 -32.94 -12.22
N VAL A 122 4.29 -32.63 -11.68
CA VAL A 122 3.77 -31.27 -11.59
C VAL A 122 4.44 -30.55 -10.44
N VAL A 123 5.02 -29.37 -10.71
CA VAL A 123 5.73 -28.56 -9.71
C VAL A 123 4.72 -27.92 -8.75
N ILE A 124 4.94 -28.17 -7.45
CA ILE A 124 4.15 -27.65 -6.34
C ILE A 124 4.82 -26.42 -5.73
N SER A 125 6.12 -26.50 -5.47
CA SER A 125 6.89 -25.40 -4.87
C SER A 125 8.34 -25.42 -5.31
N ILE A 126 8.99 -24.27 -5.24
CA ILE A 126 10.38 -24.08 -5.67
C ILE A 126 11.10 -23.25 -4.61
N ALA A 127 12.31 -23.66 -4.22
CA ALA A 127 13.20 -22.81 -3.46
C ALA A 127 13.79 -21.72 -4.39
N PRO A 128 13.54 -20.43 -4.13
CA PRO A 128 14.00 -19.35 -4.99
C PRO A 128 15.52 -19.20 -4.91
N LYS A 129 16.14 -18.77 -6.01
CA LYS A 129 17.56 -18.38 -6.03
C LYS A 129 17.72 -16.96 -5.54
N GLU A 130 18.83 -16.65 -4.87
CA GLU A 130 19.13 -15.37 -4.20
C GLU A 130 18.92 -14.12 -5.09
N ASN A 131 19.08 -14.27 -6.40
CA ASN A 131 18.94 -13.19 -7.38
C ASN A 131 17.54 -13.08 -8.00
N SER A 132 16.56 -13.85 -7.50
CA SER A 132 15.20 -13.85 -8.02
C SER A 132 14.27 -12.88 -7.27
N THR A 133 13.19 -12.48 -7.93
CA THR A 133 12.14 -11.62 -7.35
C THR A 133 11.59 -12.20 -6.04
N LEU A 134 11.40 -13.52 -5.99
CA LEU A 134 10.78 -14.22 -4.87
C LEU A 134 11.76 -14.52 -3.72
N ALA A 135 13.07 -14.33 -3.90
CA ALA A 135 14.07 -14.54 -2.85
C ALA A 135 13.85 -13.67 -1.61
N GLN A 136 13.19 -12.52 -1.76
CA GLN A 136 12.88 -11.60 -0.66
C GLN A 136 11.91 -12.17 0.39
N PHE A 137 11.22 -13.27 0.09
CA PHE A 137 10.28 -13.96 1.00
C PHE A 137 10.93 -15.15 1.73
N THR A 138 12.19 -15.43 1.46
CA THR A 138 12.98 -16.49 2.11
C THR A 138 14.11 -15.88 2.93
N THR A 139 14.41 -16.47 4.08
CA THR A 139 15.60 -16.16 4.87
C THR A 139 16.85 -16.90 4.37
N LYS A 140 16.66 -18.04 3.68
CA LYS A 140 17.74 -18.91 3.18
C LYS A 140 17.51 -19.31 1.70
N PRO A 141 17.58 -18.36 0.74
CA PRO A 141 17.46 -18.68 -0.68
C PRO A 141 18.63 -19.54 -1.17
N LEU A 142 18.48 -20.15 -2.34
CA LEU A 142 19.57 -20.89 -2.98
C LEU A 142 20.62 -19.94 -3.60
N PRO A 143 21.90 -20.33 -3.61
CA PRO A 143 22.44 -21.55 -3.03
C PRO A 143 22.66 -21.44 -1.51
N PHE A 144 22.64 -22.57 -0.81
CA PHE A 144 23.05 -22.62 0.60
C PHE A 144 23.82 -23.89 0.95
N ASP A 145 24.65 -23.81 1.99
CA ASP A 145 25.51 -24.90 2.41
C ASP A 145 24.90 -25.78 3.51
N PHE A 146 25.30 -27.05 3.53
CA PHE A 146 25.09 -28.03 4.60
C PHE A 146 26.33 -28.93 4.73
N VAL A 147 26.54 -29.54 5.89
CA VAL A 147 27.74 -30.32 6.20
C VAL A 147 27.34 -31.75 6.47
N ILE A 148 28.09 -32.70 5.90
CA ILE A 148 27.95 -34.13 6.15
C ILE A 148 29.10 -34.60 7.02
N THR A 149 28.75 -35.35 8.06
CA THR A 149 29.69 -35.98 9.00
C THR A 149 29.47 -37.48 9.00
N SER A 150 30.57 -38.24 9.12
CA SER A 150 30.54 -39.70 9.12
C SER A 150 29.65 -40.26 10.24
N ASP A 151 28.86 -41.30 9.92
CA ASP A 151 28.00 -42.03 10.87
C ASP A 151 26.90 -41.19 11.58
N GLU A 152 26.60 -39.99 11.08
CA GLU A 152 25.51 -39.15 11.60
C GLU A 152 24.51 -38.79 10.49
N THR A 153 23.23 -38.68 10.86
CA THR A 153 22.17 -38.17 9.97
C THR A 153 21.77 -36.76 10.41
N THR A 154 21.91 -35.79 9.51
CA THR A 154 21.53 -34.39 9.73
C THR A 154 20.25 -34.02 9.00
N GLU A 155 19.45 -33.14 9.60
CA GLU A 155 18.25 -32.59 8.97
C GLU A 155 18.45 -31.10 8.66
N THR A 156 18.12 -30.69 7.43
CA THR A 156 18.18 -29.29 6.99
C THR A 156 16.81 -28.84 6.53
N VAL A 157 16.36 -27.67 6.98
CA VAL A 157 15.13 -27.04 6.49
C VAL A 157 15.41 -26.30 5.19
N THR A 158 14.54 -26.48 4.20
CA THR A 158 14.54 -25.77 2.92
C THR A 158 13.25 -24.97 2.77
N GLU A 159 13.38 -23.66 2.63
CA GLU A 159 12.26 -22.75 2.38
C GLU A 159 11.88 -22.77 0.89
N SER A 160 10.65 -23.15 0.58
CA SER A 160 10.12 -23.24 -0.79
C SER A 160 8.82 -22.46 -0.90
N ILE A 161 8.65 -21.73 -1.99
CA ILE A 161 7.44 -20.94 -2.27
C ILE A 161 6.54 -21.71 -3.23
N ASN A 162 5.22 -21.68 -3.01
CA ASN A 162 4.24 -22.27 -3.90
C ASN A 162 4.44 -21.76 -5.34
N ALA A 163 4.54 -22.68 -6.31
CA ALA A 163 4.82 -22.37 -7.69
C ALA A 163 3.59 -21.96 -8.50
N ALA A 164 2.38 -22.24 -8.01
CA ALA A 164 1.15 -22.09 -8.77
C ALA A 164 0.93 -20.64 -9.25
N GLY A 165 0.72 -20.47 -10.56
CA GLY A 165 0.52 -19.15 -11.18
C GLY A 165 1.81 -18.33 -11.43
N TYR A 166 2.97 -18.84 -11.04
CA TYR A 166 4.27 -18.19 -11.27
C TYR A 166 5.03 -18.82 -12.44
N ALA A 167 5.94 -18.05 -13.03
CA ALA A 167 6.89 -18.54 -14.02
C ALA A 167 8.18 -19.00 -13.32
N SER A 168 8.88 -19.99 -13.90
CA SER A 168 10.15 -20.48 -13.35
C SER A 168 11.23 -19.39 -13.22
N VAL A 169 11.19 -18.37 -14.07
CA VAL A 169 12.09 -17.21 -14.01
C VAL A 169 11.87 -16.36 -12.75
N ASP A 170 10.67 -16.33 -12.17
CA ASP A 170 10.37 -15.60 -10.93
C ASP A 170 11.15 -16.17 -9.72
N PHE A 171 11.50 -17.46 -9.80
CA PHE A 171 12.34 -18.19 -8.85
C PHE A 171 13.83 -18.18 -9.24
N GLY A 172 14.20 -17.58 -10.38
CA GLY A 172 15.58 -17.52 -10.87
C GLY A 172 16.01 -18.74 -11.69
N TYR A 173 15.07 -19.55 -12.17
CA TYR A 173 15.35 -20.73 -12.99
C TYR A 173 15.13 -20.41 -14.46
N THR A 174 16.20 -20.52 -15.26
CA THR A 174 16.13 -20.37 -16.71
C THR A 174 15.99 -21.73 -17.39
N GLY A 175 14.98 -21.92 -18.23
CA GLY A 175 14.84 -23.15 -19.03
C GLY A 175 14.38 -24.37 -18.23
N LEU A 176 13.62 -24.17 -17.15
CA LEU A 176 12.99 -25.27 -16.42
C LEU A 176 11.89 -25.90 -17.30
N SER A 177 12.14 -27.09 -17.86
CA SER A 177 11.17 -27.85 -18.66
C SER A 177 10.27 -28.72 -17.77
N LEU A 178 9.63 -28.10 -16.78
CA LEU A 178 8.66 -28.77 -15.89
C LEU A 178 7.32 -28.05 -15.96
N THR A 179 6.24 -28.80 -15.78
CA THR A 179 4.89 -28.25 -15.73
C THR A 179 4.64 -27.67 -14.34
N ILE A 180 4.46 -26.35 -14.27
CA ILE A 180 4.01 -25.69 -13.05
C ILE A 180 2.49 -25.74 -13.02
N SER A 181 1.90 -26.05 -11.86
CA SER A 181 0.44 -26.10 -11.71
C SER A 181 -0.20 -24.73 -11.97
N GLU A 182 -1.39 -24.73 -12.54
CA GLU A 182 -2.22 -23.52 -12.57
C GLU A 182 -2.66 -23.15 -11.15
N SER A 183 -2.78 -21.85 -10.89
CA SER A 183 -3.35 -21.37 -9.63
C SER A 183 -4.86 -21.60 -9.62
N THR A 184 -5.36 -22.30 -8.62
CA THR A 184 -6.82 -22.38 -8.36
C THR A 184 -7.31 -21.20 -7.53
N ASP A 185 -6.39 -20.33 -7.11
CA ASP A 185 -6.69 -19.17 -6.32
C ASP A 185 -7.25 -18.03 -7.15
N PHE A 186 -8.24 -17.36 -6.58
CA PHE A 186 -8.85 -16.17 -7.15
C PHE A 186 -9.32 -15.23 -6.05
N PHE A 187 -9.46 -13.96 -6.41
CA PHE A 187 -10.32 -13.01 -5.72
C PHE A 187 -11.46 -12.60 -6.65
N SER A 188 -12.55 -12.09 -6.07
CA SER A 188 -13.74 -11.73 -6.83
C SER A 188 -14.18 -10.29 -6.60
N LEU A 189 -14.74 -9.70 -7.64
CA LEU A 189 -15.46 -8.43 -7.61
C LEU A 189 -16.91 -8.66 -8.03
N THR A 190 -17.84 -7.88 -7.52
CA THR A 190 -19.24 -7.89 -7.98
C THR A 190 -19.66 -6.51 -8.44
N VAL A 191 -20.17 -6.41 -9.65
CA VAL A 191 -20.68 -5.17 -10.25
C VAL A 191 -22.18 -5.29 -10.52
N ASP A 192 -22.93 -4.22 -10.26
CA ASP A 192 -24.38 -4.15 -10.48
C ASP A 192 -24.72 -3.22 -11.65
N GLU A 193 -24.95 -3.83 -12.82
CA GLU A 193 -25.25 -3.18 -14.09
C GLU A 193 -26.76 -3.12 -14.39
N THR A 194 -27.62 -3.45 -13.41
CA THR A 194 -29.07 -3.53 -13.64
C THR A 194 -29.70 -2.20 -14.06
N GLU A 195 -29.12 -1.08 -13.64
CA GLU A 195 -29.57 0.28 -13.93
C GLU A 195 -28.88 0.95 -15.13
N GLY A 196 -27.99 0.22 -15.82
CA GLY A 196 -27.26 0.70 -16.98
C GLY A 196 -25.83 0.19 -16.99
N ALA A 197 -25.50 -0.63 -17.99
CA ALA A 197 -24.17 -1.19 -18.16
C ALA A 197 -23.13 -0.11 -18.46
N THR A 198 -22.05 -0.07 -17.67
CA THR A 198 -20.84 0.72 -17.92
C THR A 198 -19.67 -0.19 -18.28
N THR A 199 -18.69 0.37 -18.96
CA THR A 199 -17.43 -0.32 -19.25
C THR A 199 -16.57 -0.35 -18.00
N LYS A 200 -16.15 -1.55 -17.59
CA LYS A 200 -15.21 -1.76 -16.49
C LYS A 200 -13.80 -1.65 -16.99
N VAL A 201 -12.93 -1.06 -16.17
CA VAL A 201 -11.51 -0.91 -16.42
C VAL A 201 -10.78 -1.52 -15.22
N LEU A 202 -9.85 -2.43 -15.50
CA LEU A 202 -9.07 -3.14 -14.50
C LEU A 202 -7.58 -3.01 -14.80
N ASP A 203 -6.83 -2.59 -13.78
CA ASP A 203 -5.38 -2.58 -13.80
C ASP A 203 -4.84 -3.34 -12.59
N ILE A 204 -3.88 -4.24 -12.85
CA ILE A 204 -3.24 -5.04 -11.82
C ILE A 204 -1.72 -4.91 -11.99
N LYS A 205 -1.05 -4.56 -10.90
CA LYS A 205 0.41 -4.63 -10.83
C LYS A 205 0.84 -5.73 -9.88
N SER A 206 1.72 -6.61 -10.33
CA SER A 206 2.34 -7.63 -9.50
C SER A 206 3.86 -7.52 -9.50
N ILE A 207 4.48 -7.99 -8.42
CA ILE A 207 5.94 -7.93 -8.26
C ILE A 207 6.70 -8.81 -9.27
N THR A 208 6.02 -9.79 -9.87
CA THR A 208 6.57 -10.74 -10.84
C THR A 208 6.24 -10.40 -12.29
N GLY A 209 5.26 -9.52 -12.55
CA GLY A 209 4.73 -9.32 -13.90
C GLY A 209 3.98 -10.55 -14.42
N SER A 210 3.39 -11.34 -13.51
CA SER A 210 2.63 -12.55 -13.83
C SER A 210 1.44 -12.26 -14.74
N THR A 211 1.01 -13.31 -15.42
CA THR A 211 -0.24 -13.34 -16.18
C THR A 211 -1.41 -13.76 -15.29
N TYR A 212 -2.55 -13.10 -15.46
CA TYR A 212 -3.80 -13.32 -14.75
C TYR A 212 -4.91 -13.65 -15.73
N LEU A 213 -5.85 -14.50 -15.33
CA LEU A 213 -7.08 -14.74 -16.08
C LEU A 213 -8.21 -13.95 -15.43
N VAL A 214 -8.90 -13.14 -16.22
CA VAL A 214 -10.02 -12.31 -15.80
C VAL A 214 -11.30 -12.88 -16.42
N ASP A 215 -12.06 -13.63 -15.63
CA ASP A 215 -13.41 -14.08 -15.97
C ASP A 215 -14.39 -12.96 -15.60
N TRP A 216 -14.99 -12.32 -16.61
CA TRP A 216 -15.87 -11.17 -16.42
C TRP A 216 -17.27 -11.53 -15.88
N GLY A 217 -17.57 -12.83 -15.77
CA GLY A 217 -18.83 -13.34 -15.23
C GLY A 217 -19.96 -13.46 -16.26
N ASP A 218 -19.74 -13.03 -17.50
CA ASP A 218 -20.69 -13.16 -18.63
C ASP A 218 -20.29 -14.27 -19.63
N GLY A 219 -19.26 -15.05 -19.28
CA GLY A 219 -18.66 -16.08 -20.14
C GLY A 219 -17.45 -15.60 -20.94
N THR A 220 -17.12 -14.30 -20.90
CA THR A 220 -15.88 -13.76 -21.45
C THR A 220 -14.75 -13.94 -20.44
N ILE A 221 -13.63 -14.51 -20.91
CA ILE A 221 -12.40 -14.66 -20.12
C ILE A 221 -11.26 -14.05 -20.93
N ASP A 222 -10.57 -13.09 -20.33
CA ASP A 222 -9.41 -12.46 -20.93
C ASP A 222 -8.12 -12.77 -20.16
N GLU A 223 -7.01 -12.75 -20.88
CA GLU A 223 -5.68 -12.83 -20.30
C GLU A 223 -5.13 -11.43 -20.05
N TYR A 224 -4.71 -11.16 -18.81
CA TYR A 224 -4.09 -9.90 -18.39
C TYR A 224 -2.63 -10.14 -18.00
N VAL A 225 -1.70 -9.54 -18.72
CA VAL A 225 -0.27 -9.59 -18.38
C VAL A 225 0.07 -8.40 -17.50
N SER A 226 0.56 -8.63 -16.28
CA SER A 226 0.95 -7.54 -15.39
C SER A 226 2.32 -6.96 -15.72
N THR A 227 2.63 -5.77 -15.20
CA THR A 227 3.94 -5.12 -15.38
C THR A 227 4.71 -5.01 -14.07
N ILE A 228 6.04 -5.07 -14.18
CA ILE A 228 6.95 -4.82 -13.04
C ILE A 228 7.39 -3.35 -12.96
N SER A 229 7.18 -2.55 -14.00
CA SER A 229 7.58 -1.16 -14.10
C SER A 229 6.66 -0.23 -13.30
N ASN A 230 7.23 0.85 -12.75
CA ASN A 230 6.48 1.91 -12.07
C ASN A 230 5.98 3.01 -13.03
N SER A 231 6.03 2.80 -14.35
CA SER A 231 5.82 3.85 -15.37
C SER A 231 4.39 4.39 -15.48
N GLY A 232 3.47 3.96 -14.61
CA GLY A 232 2.06 4.31 -14.69
C GLY A 232 1.36 3.38 -15.68
N ILE A 233 0.82 2.29 -15.14
CA ILE A 233 -0.17 1.39 -15.76
C ILE A 233 0.09 1.13 -17.26
N ASP A 234 1.16 0.39 -17.55
CA ASP A 234 1.49 0.02 -18.94
C ASP A 234 0.53 -1.04 -19.51
N ASN A 235 -0.36 -1.63 -18.70
CA ASN A 235 -1.37 -2.60 -19.14
C ASN A 235 -2.73 -2.32 -18.46
N THR A 236 -3.73 -1.99 -19.28
CA THR A 236 -5.12 -1.80 -18.88
C THR A 236 -5.98 -2.76 -19.67
N ILE A 237 -6.93 -3.43 -19.01
CA ILE A 237 -7.98 -4.18 -19.69
C ILE A 237 -9.34 -3.59 -19.38
N SER A 238 -10.25 -3.67 -20.35
CA SER A 238 -11.60 -3.17 -20.20
C SER A 238 -12.62 -4.14 -20.75
N HIS A 239 -13.82 -4.16 -20.15
CA HIS A 239 -14.92 -4.99 -20.58
C HIS A 239 -16.27 -4.27 -20.49
N SER A 240 -17.11 -4.47 -21.50
CA SER A 240 -18.45 -3.87 -21.57
C SER A 240 -19.50 -4.98 -21.58
N TYR A 241 -20.45 -4.92 -20.66
CA TYR A 241 -21.52 -5.90 -20.57
C TYR A 241 -22.62 -5.65 -21.61
N SER A 242 -23.13 -6.72 -22.21
CA SER A 242 -24.25 -6.65 -23.16
C SER A 242 -25.64 -6.79 -22.52
N GLN A 243 -25.69 -7.23 -21.26
CA GLN A 243 -26.91 -7.43 -20.49
C GLN A 243 -26.88 -6.57 -19.22
N ASN A 244 -28.05 -6.11 -18.78
CA ASN A 244 -28.21 -5.35 -17.54
C ASN A 244 -28.52 -6.31 -16.38
N GLU A 245 -27.47 -6.85 -15.78
CA GLU A 245 -27.57 -7.82 -14.70
C GLU A 245 -26.48 -7.55 -13.64
N VAL A 246 -26.35 -8.42 -12.65
CA VAL A 246 -25.25 -8.39 -11.68
C VAL A 246 -24.20 -9.40 -12.14
N PHE A 247 -22.94 -8.95 -12.28
CA PHE A 247 -21.84 -9.81 -12.72
C PHE A 247 -20.83 -10.00 -11.59
N THR A 248 -20.28 -11.21 -11.51
CA THR A 248 -19.15 -11.52 -10.62
C THR A 248 -17.91 -11.73 -11.47
N ILE A 249 -16.96 -10.82 -11.35
CA ILE A 249 -15.65 -10.91 -11.98
C ILE A 249 -14.76 -11.76 -11.08
N LYS A 250 -14.03 -12.72 -11.65
CA LYS A 250 -13.02 -13.51 -10.95
C LYS A 250 -11.66 -13.30 -11.60
N VAL A 251 -10.67 -12.99 -10.79
CA VAL A 251 -9.28 -12.87 -11.23
C VAL A 251 -8.46 -13.97 -10.61
N SER A 252 -7.89 -14.86 -11.43
CA SER A 252 -7.04 -15.97 -11.00
C SER A 252 -5.61 -15.84 -11.53
N GLY A 253 -4.68 -16.52 -10.84
CA GLY A 253 -3.25 -16.45 -11.11
C GLY A 253 -2.43 -16.33 -9.82
N ALA A 254 -1.24 -15.74 -9.91
CA ALA A 254 -0.41 -15.41 -8.75
C ALA A 254 -0.95 -14.19 -7.98
N ILE A 255 -2.15 -14.31 -7.39
CA ILE A 255 -2.86 -13.16 -6.79
C ILE A 255 -2.17 -12.59 -5.54
N GLU A 256 -1.43 -13.43 -4.79
CA GLU A 256 -0.62 -12.98 -3.63
C GLU A 256 0.50 -12.01 -4.04
N ALA A 257 0.95 -12.06 -5.30
CA ALA A 257 1.98 -11.17 -5.84
C ALA A 257 1.44 -9.78 -6.23
N ILE A 258 0.13 -9.56 -6.20
CA ILE A 258 -0.50 -8.28 -6.58
C ILE A 258 -0.19 -7.24 -5.51
N GLU A 259 0.48 -6.15 -5.92
CA GLU A 259 0.77 -5.00 -5.07
C GLU A 259 -0.07 -3.76 -5.40
N LEU A 260 -0.74 -3.74 -6.55
CA LEU A 260 -1.68 -2.70 -6.93
C LEU A 260 -2.90 -3.29 -7.64
N ILE A 261 -4.09 -2.82 -7.25
CA ILE A 261 -5.31 -2.97 -8.02
C ILE A 261 -5.96 -1.60 -8.24
N ASN A 262 -6.34 -1.33 -9.48
CA ASN A 262 -7.24 -0.25 -9.86
C ASN A 262 -8.47 -0.84 -10.55
N PHE A 263 -9.65 -0.50 -10.06
CA PHE A 263 -10.91 -0.88 -10.67
C PHE A 263 -11.84 0.32 -10.74
N GLU A 264 -12.16 0.74 -11.95
CA GLU A 264 -12.98 1.93 -12.23
C GLU A 264 -13.87 1.71 -13.46
N GLY A 265 -14.76 2.67 -13.73
CA GLY A 265 -15.44 2.75 -15.02
C GLY A 265 -14.57 3.42 -16.08
N SER A 266 -14.98 3.34 -17.35
CA SER A 266 -14.31 4.09 -18.42
C SER A 266 -14.55 5.59 -18.31
N LEU A 267 -13.69 6.40 -18.95
CA LEU A 267 -13.89 7.85 -19.09
C LEU A 267 -15.23 8.19 -19.75
N ASP A 268 -15.67 7.39 -20.73
CA ASP A 268 -16.94 7.60 -21.44
C ASP A 268 -18.16 7.40 -20.51
N ASP A 269 -17.98 6.66 -19.42
CA ASP A 269 -18.99 6.37 -18.40
C ASP A 269 -18.81 7.22 -17.13
N ASP A 270 -18.08 8.34 -17.21
CA ASP A 270 -17.77 9.22 -16.07
C ASP A 270 -17.08 8.45 -14.92
N TYR A 271 -16.27 7.46 -15.28
CA TYR A 271 -15.54 6.56 -14.38
C TYR A 271 -16.41 5.67 -13.47
N LYS A 272 -17.72 5.54 -13.74
CA LYS A 272 -18.64 4.75 -12.89
C LYS A 272 -18.34 3.25 -12.97
N SER A 273 -17.83 2.69 -11.87
CA SER A 273 -17.47 1.27 -11.78
C SER A 273 -18.63 0.35 -11.41
N ASN A 274 -19.72 0.88 -10.84
CA ASN A 274 -20.85 0.10 -10.32
C ASN A 274 -20.44 -1.04 -9.36
N LEU A 275 -19.24 -0.98 -8.78
CA LEU A 275 -18.68 -2.00 -7.91
C LEU A 275 -19.45 -2.05 -6.59
N THR A 276 -20.02 -3.20 -6.25
CA THR A 276 -20.81 -3.41 -5.02
C THR A 276 -20.05 -4.17 -3.94
N THR A 277 -19.18 -5.11 -4.32
CA THR A 277 -18.31 -5.85 -3.41
C THR A 277 -16.99 -6.21 -4.07
N ILE A 278 -15.96 -6.41 -3.25
CA ILE A 278 -14.66 -6.96 -3.65
C ILE A 278 -14.08 -7.77 -2.48
N ASP A 279 -13.47 -8.91 -2.80
CA ASP A 279 -12.65 -9.68 -1.87
C ASP A 279 -11.18 -9.27 -2.01
N LEU A 280 -10.58 -8.80 -0.92
CA LEU A 280 -9.17 -8.41 -0.84
C LEU A 280 -8.34 -9.34 0.06
N GLU A 281 -8.95 -10.36 0.66
CA GLU A 281 -8.36 -11.15 1.76
C GLU A 281 -7.02 -11.79 1.36
N LYS A 282 -6.93 -12.26 0.11
CA LYS A 282 -5.75 -12.94 -0.44
C LYS A 282 -4.73 -12.00 -1.08
N LEU A 283 -5.02 -10.70 -1.17
CA LEU A 283 -4.10 -9.71 -1.75
C LEU A 283 -3.13 -9.19 -0.67
N THR A 284 -2.36 -10.11 -0.09
CA THR A 284 -1.52 -9.88 1.10
C THR A 284 -0.39 -8.87 0.88
N LEU A 285 0.07 -8.71 -0.35
CA LEU A 285 1.08 -7.71 -0.75
C LEU A 285 0.49 -6.39 -1.26
N LEU A 286 -0.83 -6.21 -1.22
CA LEU A 286 -1.49 -5.03 -1.75
C LEU A 286 -1.01 -3.75 -1.06
N LYS A 287 -0.30 -2.90 -1.81
CA LYS A 287 0.18 -1.58 -1.36
C LYS A 287 -0.74 -0.45 -1.81
N THR A 288 -1.37 -0.59 -2.97
CA THR A 288 -2.26 0.43 -3.54
C THR A 288 -3.59 -0.20 -3.96
N CYS A 289 -4.68 0.26 -3.37
CA CYS A 289 -6.03 -0.17 -3.74
C CYS A 289 -6.82 1.05 -4.21
N LYS A 290 -7.33 1.01 -5.44
CA LYS A 290 -8.14 2.08 -6.02
C LYS A 290 -9.46 1.53 -6.54
N LEU A 291 -10.56 1.95 -5.92
CA LEU A 291 -11.92 1.48 -6.14
C LEU A 291 -12.83 2.72 -6.19
N TYR A 292 -12.75 3.48 -7.29
CA TYR A 292 -13.40 4.78 -7.42
C TYR A 292 -14.81 4.66 -8.03
N ASN A 293 -15.69 5.59 -7.64
CA ASN A 293 -17.01 5.84 -8.25
C ASN A 293 -17.86 4.57 -8.42
N GLY A 294 -18.07 3.88 -7.30
CA GLY A 294 -18.78 2.61 -7.23
C GLY A 294 -20.04 2.68 -6.36
N LYS A 295 -20.47 1.50 -5.90
CA LYS A 295 -21.60 1.27 -5.02
C LYS A 295 -21.18 0.48 -3.76
N LEU A 296 -19.89 0.54 -3.38
CA LEU A 296 -19.39 -0.18 -2.20
C LEU A 296 -20.06 0.37 -0.94
N THR A 297 -20.59 -0.52 -0.11
CA THR A 297 -21.17 -0.16 1.21
C THR A 297 -20.23 -0.48 2.36
N SER A 298 -19.25 -1.35 2.13
CA SER A 298 -18.19 -1.72 3.07
C SER A 298 -16.95 -2.18 2.30
N LEU A 299 -15.80 -2.19 2.97
CA LEU A 299 -14.56 -2.73 2.46
C LEU A 299 -13.77 -3.37 3.59
N ASN A 300 -13.40 -4.64 3.46
CA ASN A 300 -12.53 -5.32 4.41
C ASN A 300 -11.08 -5.27 3.94
N THR A 301 -10.23 -4.57 4.69
CA THR A 301 -8.80 -4.42 4.39
C THR A 301 -7.89 -5.09 5.44
N SER A 302 -8.47 -5.92 6.33
CA SER A 302 -7.78 -6.45 7.52
C SER A 302 -6.57 -7.33 7.24
N GLN A 303 -6.50 -7.96 6.06
CA GLN A 303 -5.35 -8.77 5.63
C GLN A 303 -4.33 -7.99 4.79
N ASN A 304 -4.63 -6.75 4.40
CA ASN A 304 -3.79 -5.94 3.52
C ASN A 304 -2.83 -5.08 4.36
N ASN A 305 -1.98 -5.73 5.16
CA ASN A 305 -1.03 -5.07 6.07
C ASN A 305 0.05 -4.26 5.33
N ALA A 306 0.24 -4.52 4.03
CA ALA A 306 1.13 -3.77 3.15
C ALA A 306 0.55 -2.44 2.65
N LEU A 307 -0.74 -2.17 2.88
CA LEU A 307 -1.47 -1.08 2.24
C LEU A 307 -0.88 0.28 2.62
N GLU A 308 -0.48 1.05 1.61
CA GLU A 308 0.09 2.40 1.72
C GLU A 308 -0.87 3.47 1.19
N ILE A 309 -1.64 3.14 0.14
CA ILE A 309 -2.57 4.05 -0.55
C ILE A 309 -3.92 3.37 -0.72
N LEU A 310 -4.98 4.02 -0.26
CA LEU A 310 -6.37 3.57 -0.42
C LEU A 310 -7.23 4.68 -1.04
N TRP A 311 -7.80 4.43 -2.23
CA TRP A 311 -8.79 5.29 -2.88
C TRP A 311 -10.13 4.57 -2.96
N VAL A 312 -11.13 5.10 -2.26
CA VAL A 312 -12.51 4.59 -2.22
C VAL A 312 -13.52 5.73 -2.35
N SER A 313 -13.09 6.88 -2.92
CA SER A 313 -13.96 8.03 -3.12
C SER A 313 -15.16 7.71 -4.01
N SER A 314 -16.28 8.40 -3.77
CA SER A 314 -17.52 8.27 -4.51
C SER A 314 -18.09 6.84 -4.43
N ASN A 315 -18.26 6.35 -3.20
CA ASN A 315 -18.94 5.08 -2.91
C ASN A 315 -20.09 5.34 -1.91
N GLN A 316 -20.57 4.29 -1.24
CA GLN A 316 -21.65 4.36 -0.25
C GLN A 316 -21.20 3.83 1.11
N ILE A 317 -19.90 3.86 1.39
CA ILE A 317 -19.30 3.26 2.58
C ILE A 317 -19.73 4.03 3.82
N SER A 318 -20.32 3.34 4.79
CA SER A 318 -20.73 3.92 6.08
C SER A 318 -19.76 3.64 7.22
N GLU A 319 -18.96 2.58 7.10
CA GLU A 319 -17.96 2.15 8.08
C GLU A 319 -16.70 1.66 7.37
N LEU A 320 -15.54 2.09 7.85
CA LEU A 320 -14.24 1.71 7.32
C LEU A 320 -13.26 1.50 8.47
N ASP A 321 -12.80 0.27 8.66
CA ASP A 321 -11.77 -0.09 9.64
C ASP A 321 -10.40 -0.12 8.97
N LEU A 322 -9.49 0.75 9.44
CA LEU A 322 -8.11 0.86 8.94
C LEU A 322 -7.06 0.52 10.02
N THR A 323 -7.50 -0.08 11.14
CA THR A 323 -6.64 -0.30 12.31
C THR A 323 -5.52 -1.32 12.07
N ASN A 324 -5.64 -2.20 11.07
CA ASN A 324 -4.61 -3.14 10.67
C ASN A 324 -3.62 -2.56 9.63
N ASN A 325 -3.95 -1.44 9.01
CA ASN A 325 -3.18 -0.88 7.88
C ASN A 325 -2.18 0.18 8.35
N SER A 326 -1.29 -0.20 9.27
CA SER A 326 -0.28 0.70 9.90
C SER A 326 0.71 1.36 8.93
N ARG A 327 0.79 0.86 7.68
CA ARG A 327 1.63 1.41 6.60
C ARG A 327 0.94 2.48 5.76
N LEU A 328 -0.34 2.77 6.01
CA LEU A 328 -1.07 3.80 5.27
C LEU A 328 -0.37 5.15 5.34
N LYS A 329 -0.18 5.73 4.16
CA LYS A 329 0.34 7.09 3.94
C LYS A 329 -0.74 7.99 3.38
N GLN A 330 -1.65 7.43 2.57
CA GLN A 330 -2.70 8.20 1.91
C GLN A 330 -4.04 7.47 1.90
N VAL A 331 -5.11 8.16 2.27
CA VAL A 331 -6.48 7.63 2.25
C VAL A 331 -7.44 8.66 1.65
N PHE A 332 -8.15 8.28 0.61
CA PHE A 332 -9.12 9.14 -0.07
C PHE A 332 -10.47 8.43 -0.09
N ALA A 333 -11.41 8.97 0.68
CA ALA A 333 -12.75 8.43 0.91
C ALA A 333 -13.82 9.55 0.80
N ARG A 334 -13.56 10.55 -0.05
CA ARG A 334 -14.52 11.62 -0.38
C ARG A 334 -15.84 11.03 -0.87
N ASP A 335 -16.95 11.72 -0.66
CA ASP A 335 -18.28 11.33 -1.19
C ASP A 335 -18.66 9.91 -0.75
N ASN A 336 -18.76 9.71 0.56
CA ASN A 336 -19.20 8.47 1.20
C ASN A 336 -20.20 8.80 2.32
N ASN A 337 -20.60 7.81 3.10
CA ASN A 337 -21.55 7.95 4.21
C ASN A 337 -20.87 7.78 5.58
N LEU A 338 -19.57 8.08 5.69
CA LEU A 338 -18.81 7.86 6.91
C LEU A 338 -19.24 8.85 7.99
N SER A 339 -19.46 8.34 9.21
CA SER A 339 -19.79 9.14 10.39
C SER A 339 -18.66 9.20 11.42
N SER A 340 -17.69 8.28 11.31
CA SER A 340 -16.47 8.24 12.11
C SER A 340 -15.35 7.55 11.34
N ILE A 341 -14.11 7.80 11.77
CA ILE A 341 -12.92 7.11 11.29
C ILE A 341 -11.88 7.08 12.42
N ASP A 342 -11.15 5.98 12.56
CA ASP A 342 -10.07 5.83 13.53
C ASP A 342 -8.71 5.75 12.81
N PHE A 343 -7.86 6.75 13.04
CA PHE A 343 -6.51 6.84 12.50
C PHE A 343 -5.40 6.55 13.53
N SER A 344 -5.75 6.06 14.73
CA SER A 344 -4.81 5.88 15.85
C SER A 344 -3.64 4.95 15.53
N ASN A 345 -3.83 3.96 14.66
CA ASN A 345 -2.79 3.03 14.22
C ASN A 345 -2.07 3.47 12.92
N ASN A 346 -2.53 4.52 12.23
CA ASN A 346 -2.00 4.95 10.94
C ASN A 346 -0.96 6.06 11.13
N LEU A 347 0.10 5.77 11.90
CA LEU A 347 1.13 6.75 12.31
C LEU A 347 1.95 7.34 11.13
N ASN A 348 1.92 6.67 9.98
CA ASN A 348 2.61 7.10 8.76
C ASN A 348 1.73 7.95 7.83
N LEU A 349 0.50 8.30 8.24
CA LEU A 349 -0.43 9.05 7.40
C LEU A 349 0.13 10.45 7.09
N GLU A 350 0.25 10.75 5.80
CA GLU A 350 0.75 12.02 5.26
C GLU A 350 -0.36 12.86 4.65
N GLN A 351 -1.39 12.20 4.09
CA GLN A 351 -2.51 12.87 3.43
C GLN A 351 -3.81 12.09 3.59
N PHE A 352 -4.93 12.80 3.76
CA PHE A 352 -6.25 12.18 3.56
C PHE A 352 -7.30 13.15 3.00
N ASP A 353 -8.32 12.60 2.34
CA ASP A 353 -9.50 13.33 1.87
C ASP A 353 -10.77 12.57 2.29
N PHE A 354 -11.52 13.18 3.20
CA PHE A 354 -12.79 12.68 3.72
C PHE A 354 -13.91 13.72 3.50
N ALA A 355 -13.76 14.58 2.50
CA ALA A 355 -14.77 15.57 2.18
C ALA A 355 -16.11 14.92 1.80
N ASN A 356 -17.22 15.65 1.98
CA ASN A 356 -18.57 15.16 1.66
C ASN A 356 -18.89 13.82 2.35
N ASN A 357 -18.80 13.83 3.68
CA ASN A 357 -19.20 12.72 4.55
C ASN A 357 -20.11 13.28 5.67
N THR A 358 -20.30 12.54 6.75
CA THR A 358 -21.13 12.95 7.91
C THR A 358 -20.34 12.98 9.22
N LEU A 359 -19.02 13.21 9.15
CA LEU A 359 -18.14 13.25 10.30
C LEU A 359 -18.54 14.40 11.24
N MET A 360 -18.73 14.11 12.52
CA MET A 360 -18.98 15.13 13.56
C MET A 360 -17.70 15.51 14.32
N THR A 361 -16.74 14.60 14.35
CA THR A 361 -15.44 14.74 15.00
C THR A 361 -14.42 13.93 14.23
N ILE A 362 -13.16 14.32 14.33
CA ILE A 362 -12.03 13.53 13.83
C ILE A 362 -10.85 13.69 14.79
N ASP A 363 -10.26 12.58 15.24
CA ASP A 363 -9.04 12.59 16.05
C ASP A 363 -7.85 12.25 15.17
N ILE A 364 -6.95 13.22 15.01
CA ILE A 364 -5.70 13.10 14.25
C ILE A 364 -4.46 13.38 15.13
N SER A 365 -4.62 13.32 16.45
CA SER A 365 -3.57 13.66 17.42
C SER A 365 -2.34 12.76 17.31
N SER A 366 -2.49 11.53 16.79
CA SER A 366 -1.42 10.56 16.59
C SER A 366 -0.71 10.68 15.23
N ASN A 367 -1.24 11.49 14.30
CA ASN A 367 -0.76 11.55 12.91
C ASN A 367 0.20 12.74 12.70
N SER A 368 1.34 12.74 13.39
CA SER A 368 2.31 13.85 13.36
C SER A 368 2.99 14.08 12.00
N ASN A 369 2.91 13.09 11.09
CA ASN A 369 3.45 13.16 9.73
C ASN A 369 2.48 13.78 8.72
N LEU A 370 1.26 14.14 9.14
CA LEU A 370 0.22 14.69 8.27
C LEU A 370 0.64 16.06 7.71
N LYS A 371 0.59 16.19 6.39
CA LYS A 371 0.96 17.40 5.64
C LYS A 371 -0.27 18.10 5.06
N ASN A 372 -1.24 17.34 4.57
CA ASN A 372 -2.42 17.88 3.92
C ASN A 372 -3.66 17.08 4.29
N PHE A 373 -4.78 17.73 4.54
CA PHE A 373 -6.06 17.02 4.65
C PHE A 373 -7.25 17.85 4.15
N ASP A 374 -8.29 17.14 3.71
CA ASP A 374 -9.59 17.70 3.39
C ASP A 374 -10.69 16.97 4.17
N VAL A 375 -11.44 17.70 4.98
CA VAL A 375 -12.65 17.25 5.68
C VAL A 375 -13.83 18.19 5.41
N SER A 376 -13.79 18.90 4.29
CA SER A 376 -14.84 19.84 3.93
C SER A 376 -16.19 19.17 3.74
N ASN A 377 -17.28 19.92 3.93
CA ASN A 377 -18.65 19.40 3.80
C ASN A 377 -18.88 18.19 4.72
N ASN A 378 -18.64 18.40 6.02
CA ASN A 378 -18.96 17.47 7.10
C ASN A 378 -19.78 18.22 8.17
N LEU A 379 -19.85 17.68 9.39
CA LEU A 379 -20.58 18.26 10.51
C LEU A 379 -19.65 18.60 11.69
N ILE A 380 -18.36 18.82 11.41
CA ILE A 380 -17.32 19.03 12.43
C ILE A 380 -17.55 20.37 13.13
N SER A 381 -17.64 20.35 14.46
CA SER A 381 -17.81 21.54 15.30
C SER A 381 -16.54 21.98 16.02
N ALA A 382 -15.58 21.06 16.18
CA ALA A 382 -14.26 21.33 16.73
C ALA A 382 -13.26 20.30 16.19
N ILE A 383 -12.02 20.73 16.00
CA ILE A 383 -10.89 19.89 15.60
C ILE A 383 -9.63 20.40 16.27
N ASP A 384 -8.84 19.49 16.86
CA ASP A 384 -7.52 19.81 17.41
C ASP A 384 -6.45 19.33 16.44
N ILE A 385 -5.67 20.28 15.93
CA ILE A 385 -4.58 20.04 14.98
C ILE A 385 -3.20 20.40 15.58
N SER A 386 -3.13 20.59 16.90
CA SER A 386 -1.93 21.09 17.59
C SER A 386 -0.74 20.12 17.54
N SER A 387 -1.00 18.82 17.40
CA SER A 387 0.02 17.78 17.21
C SER A 387 0.52 17.65 15.76
N ASN A 388 -0.21 18.22 14.79
CA ASN A 388 0.05 18.06 13.35
C ASN A 388 0.95 19.20 12.84
N VAL A 389 2.15 19.34 13.42
CA VAL A 389 3.10 20.44 13.14
C VAL A 389 3.69 20.44 11.72
N ALA A 390 3.53 19.33 10.99
CA ALA A 390 3.97 19.17 9.61
C ALA A 390 2.95 19.70 8.57
N LEU A 391 1.76 20.14 9.00
CA LEU A 391 0.71 20.61 8.09
C LEU A 391 1.16 21.80 7.23
N THR A 392 0.91 21.69 5.93
CA THR A 392 1.14 22.72 4.92
C THR A 392 -0.18 23.19 4.29
N GLU A 393 -1.19 22.35 4.20
CA GLU A 393 -2.49 22.72 3.65
C GLU A 393 -3.63 22.05 4.42
N ILE A 394 -4.69 22.80 4.70
CA ILE A 394 -5.89 22.26 5.37
C ILE A 394 -7.13 22.75 4.65
N ASN A 395 -8.12 21.86 4.51
CA ASN A 395 -9.46 22.22 4.11
C ASN A 395 -10.48 21.68 5.11
N ILE A 396 -11.14 22.61 5.80
CA ILE A 396 -12.18 22.37 6.82
C ILE A 396 -13.43 23.21 6.47
N GLY A 397 -13.56 23.64 5.22
CA GLY A 397 -14.71 24.44 4.78
C GLY A 397 -16.03 23.68 4.85
N ALA A 398 -17.17 24.37 4.85
CA ALA A 398 -18.51 23.80 4.95
C ALA A 398 -18.65 22.84 6.15
N ASN A 399 -18.35 23.34 7.34
CA ASN A 399 -18.50 22.65 8.62
C ASN A 399 -19.20 23.58 9.62
N ASN A 400 -19.20 23.23 10.91
CA ASN A 400 -19.84 23.97 11.99
C ASN A 400 -18.82 24.58 12.95
N LEU A 401 -17.62 24.95 12.47
CA LEU A 401 -16.56 25.49 13.33
C LEU A 401 -16.89 26.89 13.82
N GLN A 402 -16.76 27.10 15.13
CA GLN A 402 -16.88 28.42 15.76
C GLN A 402 -15.53 29.07 16.07
N ASN A 403 -14.48 28.24 16.18
CA ASN A 403 -13.10 28.65 16.37
C ASN A 403 -12.16 27.57 15.84
N ILE A 404 -10.90 27.95 15.61
CA ILE A 404 -9.81 27.04 15.27
C ILE A 404 -8.49 27.62 15.79
N ASP A 405 -7.64 26.79 16.39
CA ASP A 405 -6.29 27.16 16.80
C ASP A 405 -5.27 26.68 15.76
N LEU A 406 -4.63 27.63 15.08
CA LEU A 406 -3.60 27.39 14.05
C LEU A 406 -2.18 27.67 14.56
N THR A 407 -2.00 27.97 15.86
CA THR A 407 -0.76 28.51 16.42
C THR A 407 0.42 27.54 16.37
N LYS A 408 0.16 26.23 16.27
CA LYS A 408 1.18 25.18 16.15
C LYS A 408 1.52 24.82 14.70
N ASN A 409 0.70 25.24 13.75
CA ASN A 409 0.79 24.82 12.35
C ASN A 409 1.56 25.89 11.54
N THR A 410 2.77 26.21 11.99
CA THR A 410 3.59 27.31 11.43
C THR A 410 4.10 27.07 10.00
N ASN A 411 3.84 25.88 9.45
CA ASN A 411 4.18 25.50 8.07
C ASN A 411 3.02 25.67 7.08
N LEU A 412 1.84 26.11 7.54
CA LEU A 412 0.68 26.32 6.68
C LEU A 412 0.98 27.35 5.58
N VAL A 413 0.66 26.95 4.36
CA VAL A 413 0.73 27.72 3.11
C VAL A 413 -0.67 27.99 2.57
N ARG A 414 -1.62 27.07 2.78
CA ARG A 414 -3.03 27.20 2.39
C ARG A 414 -3.97 26.83 3.53
N VAL A 415 -4.97 27.67 3.76
CA VAL A 415 -6.03 27.45 4.76
C VAL A 415 -7.39 27.72 4.11
N ASP A 416 -8.22 26.68 4.02
CA ASP A 416 -9.60 26.75 3.59
C ASP A 416 -10.56 26.51 4.78
N LEU A 417 -11.29 27.55 5.16
CA LEU A 417 -12.26 27.61 6.27
C LEU A 417 -13.61 28.21 5.83
N PHE A 418 -13.86 28.29 4.53
CA PHE A 418 -15.09 28.84 3.96
C PHE A 418 -16.34 28.17 4.54
N THR A 419 -17.46 28.88 4.66
CA THR A 419 -18.74 28.34 5.14
C THR A 419 -18.60 27.63 6.50
N ASN A 420 -18.32 28.42 7.53
CA ASN A 420 -18.30 27.99 8.93
C ASN A 420 -19.02 29.07 9.78
N GLU A 421 -18.87 29.01 11.10
CA GLU A 421 -19.46 29.95 12.05
C GLU A 421 -18.40 30.81 12.77
N LEU A 422 -17.20 30.99 12.18
CA LEU A 422 -16.08 31.69 12.80
C LEU A 422 -16.41 33.17 13.07
N THR A 423 -16.09 33.64 14.27
CA THR A 423 -16.25 35.06 14.66
C THR A 423 -14.92 35.81 14.76
N ALA A 424 -13.82 35.08 14.91
CA ALA A 424 -12.45 35.57 14.89
C ALA A 424 -11.53 34.48 14.31
N LEU A 425 -10.40 34.89 13.76
CA LEU A 425 -9.37 34.01 13.24
C LEU A 425 -7.98 34.62 13.49
N ASP A 426 -7.11 33.88 14.17
CA ASP A 426 -5.71 34.25 14.38
C ASP A 426 -4.80 33.44 13.43
N VAL A 427 -4.16 34.14 12.50
CA VAL A 427 -3.18 33.59 11.55
C VAL A 427 -1.76 34.12 11.78
N SER A 428 -1.51 34.76 12.93
CA SER A 428 -0.23 35.43 13.22
C SER A 428 0.98 34.49 13.24
N ALA A 429 0.77 33.22 13.60
CA ALA A 429 1.80 32.18 13.61
C ALA A 429 2.07 31.58 12.22
N ASN A 430 1.20 31.81 11.24
CA ASN A 430 1.22 31.18 9.92
C ASN A 430 1.94 32.08 8.90
N THR A 431 3.18 32.45 9.17
CA THR A 431 3.94 33.45 8.40
C THR A 431 4.27 33.03 6.96
N LYS A 432 4.01 31.77 6.58
CA LYS A 432 4.20 31.22 5.23
C LYS A 432 2.90 31.16 4.41
N LEU A 433 1.80 31.66 4.96
CA LEU A 433 0.48 31.61 4.35
C LEU A 433 0.48 32.40 3.04
N ARG A 434 0.04 31.74 1.96
CA ARG A 434 -0.11 32.30 0.61
C ARG A 434 -1.57 32.37 0.19
N ASP A 435 -2.37 31.39 0.63
CA ASP A 435 -3.76 31.23 0.26
C ASP A 435 -4.64 31.15 1.51
N LEU A 436 -5.58 32.10 1.66
CA LEU A 436 -6.53 32.13 2.77
C LEU A 436 -7.96 32.30 2.27
N TYR A 437 -8.80 31.29 2.53
CA TYR A 437 -10.22 31.24 2.16
C TYR A 437 -11.08 31.12 3.42
N VAL A 438 -11.80 32.17 3.76
CA VAL A 438 -12.63 32.29 4.98
C VAL A 438 -14.00 32.91 4.66
N GLU A 439 -14.46 32.77 3.41
CA GLU A 439 -15.75 33.28 2.95
C GLU A 439 -16.91 32.67 3.72
N ASN A 440 -18.05 33.37 3.81
CA ASN A 440 -19.26 32.88 4.48
C ASN A 440 -18.99 32.49 5.95
N ASN A 441 -18.46 33.43 6.72
CA ASN A 441 -18.29 33.32 8.17
C ASN A 441 -18.90 34.56 8.85
N ASN A 442 -18.63 34.76 10.13
CA ASN A 442 -19.14 35.88 10.93
C ASN A 442 -18.00 36.80 11.42
N LEU A 443 -16.88 36.88 10.70
CA LEU A 443 -15.72 37.69 11.09
C LEU A 443 -16.08 39.18 11.12
N THR A 444 -15.57 39.89 12.12
CA THR A 444 -15.71 41.35 12.25
C THR A 444 -14.40 42.10 12.10
N GLU A 445 -13.28 41.40 12.26
CA GLU A 445 -11.91 41.88 12.08
C GLU A 445 -11.03 40.72 11.60
N ILE A 446 -9.91 41.04 10.95
CA ILE A 446 -8.87 40.08 10.60
C ILE A 446 -7.50 40.77 10.54
N GLU A 447 -6.51 40.21 11.24
CA GLU A 447 -5.15 40.75 11.31
C GLU A 447 -4.22 39.98 10.38
N LEU A 448 -3.70 40.64 9.34
CA LEU A 448 -2.90 40.01 8.27
C LEU A 448 -1.45 40.51 8.20
N SER A 449 -1.04 41.36 9.15
CA SER A 449 0.29 41.98 9.20
C SER A 449 1.45 40.97 9.32
N SER A 450 1.16 39.75 9.80
CA SER A 450 2.14 38.67 9.94
C SER A 450 2.20 37.72 8.73
N ASN A 451 1.42 37.98 7.67
CA ASN A 451 1.29 37.10 6.51
C ASN A 451 1.71 37.82 5.20
N PRO A 452 2.95 38.34 5.10
CA PRO A 452 3.38 39.18 3.97
C PRO A 452 3.45 38.42 2.63
N ASP A 453 3.39 37.09 2.67
CA ASP A 453 3.43 36.22 1.49
C ASP A 453 2.04 35.92 0.89
N LEU A 454 0.96 36.48 1.42
CA LEU A 454 -0.41 36.29 0.90
C LEU A 454 -0.52 36.72 -0.57
N GLU A 455 -1.03 35.80 -1.39
CA GLU A 455 -1.30 35.96 -2.82
C GLU A 455 -2.81 35.92 -3.10
N ARG A 456 -3.56 35.11 -2.35
CA ARG A 456 -5.00 34.93 -2.46
C ARG A 456 -5.68 35.14 -1.11
N LEU A 457 -6.62 36.08 -1.06
CA LEU A 457 -7.40 36.38 0.13
C LEU A 457 -8.88 36.44 -0.22
N TYR A 458 -9.64 35.49 0.31
CA TYR A 458 -11.08 35.43 0.12
C TYR A 458 -11.77 35.51 1.48
N ILE A 459 -12.38 36.67 1.75
CA ILE A 459 -13.08 37.01 3.01
C ILE A 459 -14.52 37.45 2.72
N LYS A 460 -15.05 37.08 1.55
CA LYS A 460 -16.39 37.42 1.08
C LYS A 460 -17.47 36.99 2.09
N ASN A 461 -18.54 37.76 2.22
CA ASN A 461 -19.70 37.40 3.05
C ASN A 461 -19.31 37.19 4.51
N ASN A 462 -18.77 38.26 5.11
CA ASN A 462 -18.45 38.42 6.53
C ASN A 462 -19.03 39.77 7.00
N ASN A 463 -18.65 40.23 8.19
CA ASN A 463 -19.10 41.49 8.79
C ASN A 463 -17.95 42.50 8.96
N LEU A 464 -16.93 42.45 8.09
CA LEU A 464 -15.75 43.32 8.15
C LEU A 464 -16.09 44.73 7.70
N ASN A 465 -15.58 45.74 8.39
CA ASN A 465 -15.73 47.15 8.04
C ASN A 465 -14.40 47.89 7.83
N ASP A 466 -13.27 47.23 8.08
CA ASP A 466 -11.90 47.71 7.96
C ASP A 466 -11.00 46.54 7.53
N LEU A 467 -9.98 46.82 6.72
CA LEU A 467 -9.03 45.82 6.25
C LEU A 467 -7.65 46.42 5.93
N ASP A 468 -6.69 46.25 6.82
CA ASP A 468 -5.29 46.58 6.55
C ASP A 468 -4.58 45.46 5.77
N ILE A 469 -4.26 45.74 4.50
CA ILE A 469 -3.42 44.88 3.64
C ILE A 469 -2.08 45.52 3.27
N SER A 470 -1.63 46.55 4.00
CA SER A 470 -0.43 47.33 3.68
C SER A 470 0.87 46.50 3.63
N LEU A 471 0.93 45.39 4.36
CA LEU A 471 2.08 44.47 4.36
C LEU A 471 1.92 43.27 3.41
N ASN A 472 0.73 43.07 2.83
CA ASN A 472 0.42 41.94 1.96
C ASN A 472 0.64 42.28 0.49
N THR A 473 1.87 42.69 0.16
CA THR A 473 2.21 43.30 -1.14
C THR A 473 2.15 42.35 -2.34
N LYS A 474 1.82 41.08 -2.12
CA LYS A 474 1.75 40.02 -3.15
C LYS A 474 0.33 39.63 -3.54
N ILE A 475 -0.69 40.22 -2.91
CA ILE A 475 -2.10 39.92 -3.23
C ILE A 475 -2.35 40.20 -4.70
N SER A 476 -2.76 39.15 -5.42
CA SER A 476 -3.20 39.22 -6.81
C SER A 476 -4.64 38.79 -6.99
N ASP A 477 -5.23 38.13 -6.00
CA ASP A 477 -6.60 37.62 -6.06
C ASP A 477 -7.30 37.94 -4.73
N LEU A 478 -8.22 38.90 -4.76
CA LEU A 478 -8.84 39.50 -3.58
C LEU A 478 -10.37 39.45 -3.70
N ASN A 479 -11.02 38.76 -2.77
CA ASN A 479 -12.48 38.68 -2.72
C ASN A 479 -13.00 39.17 -1.37
N ILE A 480 -13.41 40.45 -1.35
CA ILE A 480 -13.92 41.19 -0.19
C ILE A 480 -15.41 41.52 -0.31
N GLY A 481 -16.10 40.94 -1.29
CA GLY A 481 -17.52 41.21 -1.52
C GLY A 481 -18.41 40.84 -0.33
N ASP A 482 -19.62 41.39 -0.28
CA ASP A 482 -20.62 41.12 0.76
C ASP A 482 -20.07 41.36 2.19
N ASN A 483 -19.42 42.50 2.43
CA ASN A 483 -18.97 42.95 3.75
C ASN A 483 -19.59 44.32 4.10
N GLN A 484 -19.03 45.04 5.07
CA GLN A 484 -19.49 46.34 5.55
C GLN A 484 -18.52 47.50 5.20
N PHE A 485 -17.69 47.34 4.16
CA PHE A 485 -16.73 48.37 3.74
C PHE A 485 -17.44 49.60 3.15
N ASP A 486 -17.14 50.78 3.68
CA ASP A 486 -17.67 52.04 3.15
C ASP A 486 -16.84 52.56 1.95
N GLU A 487 -17.18 53.74 1.44
CA GLU A 487 -16.49 54.35 0.30
C GLU A 487 -15.00 54.56 0.58
N ALA A 488 -14.67 55.11 1.75
CA ALA A 488 -13.30 55.47 2.09
C ALA A 488 -12.42 54.22 2.21
N GLU A 489 -12.97 53.19 2.84
CA GLU A 489 -12.27 51.92 3.04
C GLU A 489 -12.04 51.17 1.73
N LEU A 490 -13.05 51.09 0.86
CA LEU A 490 -12.86 50.47 -0.46
C LEU A 490 -11.87 51.24 -1.34
N ASP A 491 -11.88 52.57 -1.27
CA ASP A 491 -10.88 53.40 -1.94
C ASP A 491 -9.47 53.11 -1.41
N GLU A 492 -9.28 53.01 -0.09
CA GLU A 492 -7.99 52.71 0.53
C GLU A 492 -7.47 51.33 0.08
N ILE A 493 -8.29 50.28 0.21
CA ILE A 493 -7.93 48.91 -0.17
C ILE A 493 -7.52 48.85 -1.65
N ILE A 494 -8.34 49.40 -2.56
CA ILE A 494 -8.08 49.32 -4.00
C ILE A 494 -6.82 50.12 -4.38
N ASN A 495 -6.60 51.28 -3.75
CA ASN A 495 -5.40 52.09 -4.01
C ASN A 495 -4.13 51.43 -3.46
N LEU A 496 -4.19 50.73 -2.31
CA LEU A 496 -3.08 49.90 -1.83
C LEU A 496 -2.75 48.78 -2.82
N VAL A 497 -3.77 48.07 -3.32
CA VAL A 497 -3.56 47.02 -4.34
C VAL A 497 -2.96 47.61 -5.62
N TYR A 498 -3.39 48.80 -6.04
CA TYR A 498 -2.79 49.53 -7.15
C TYR A 498 -1.29 49.77 -6.93
N ASP A 499 -0.92 50.38 -5.81
CA ASP A 499 0.46 50.70 -5.49
C ASP A 499 1.33 49.44 -5.43
N HIS A 500 0.85 48.38 -4.79
CA HIS A 500 1.53 47.08 -4.73
C HIS A 500 1.71 46.47 -6.12
N THR A 501 0.68 46.55 -6.97
CA THR A 501 0.72 46.02 -8.33
C THR A 501 1.74 46.73 -9.19
N VAL A 502 1.75 48.06 -9.17
CA VAL A 502 2.70 48.87 -9.94
C VAL A 502 4.12 48.65 -9.45
N ALA A 503 4.33 48.63 -8.13
CA ALA A 503 5.65 48.44 -7.54
C ALA A 503 6.24 47.05 -7.84
N ASN A 504 5.41 46.00 -7.84
CA ASN A 504 5.85 44.62 -7.98
C ASN A 504 5.57 44.00 -9.38
N ALA A 505 4.99 44.78 -10.30
CA ALA A 505 4.58 44.34 -11.64
C ALA A 505 3.67 43.08 -11.62
N ILE A 506 2.66 43.07 -10.75
CA ILE A 506 1.72 41.94 -10.61
C ILE A 506 0.76 41.90 -11.81
N MET A 507 0.71 40.78 -12.51
CA MET A 507 -0.12 40.59 -13.71
C MET A 507 -1.30 39.66 -13.44
N ASN A 508 -2.38 39.83 -14.20
CA ASN A 508 -3.55 38.94 -14.20
C ASN A 508 -4.28 38.89 -12.85
N GLY A 509 -4.41 40.03 -12.17
CA GLY A 509 -5.07 40.07 -10.87
C GLY A 509 -6.60 40.12 -10.95
N TYR A 510 -7.24 39.86 -9.81
CA TYR A 510 -8.68 39.87 -9.65
C TYR A 510 -9.07 40.56 -8.34
N ILE A 511 -10.06 41.45 -8.40
CA ILE A 511 -10.73 41.99 -7.20
C ILE A 511 -12.24 41.86 -7.33
N ASN A 512 -12.87 41.27 -6.33
CA ASN A 512 -14.31 41.33 -6.10
C ASN A 512 -14.62 42.13 -4.83
N TYR A 513 -15.32 43.26 -4.98
CA TYR A 513 -15.76 44.10 -3.87
C TYR A 513 -17.27 44.37 -3.87
N LEU A 514 -18.04 43.59 -4.64
CA LEU A 514 -19.49 43.72 -4.76
C LEU A 514 -20.22 43.72 -3.42
N ASN A 515 -21.40 44.35 -3.38
CA ASN A 515 -22.34 44.31 -2.25
C ASN A 515 -21.79 44.85 -0.93
N ASN A 516 -20.76 45.69 -0.97
CA ASN A 516 -20.34 46.54 0.14
C ASN A 516 -21.09 47.89 0.12
N PRO A 517 -21.33 48.55 1.27
CA PRO A 517 -21.91 49.89 1.33
C PRO A 517 -21.23 50.92 0.40
N GLY A 518 -19.90 50.87 0.26
CA GLY A 518 -19.12 51.77 -0.59
C GLY A 518 -19.12 51.44 -2.09
N THR A 519 -19.68 50.29 -2.51
CA THR A 519 -19.51 49.75 -3.89
C THR A 519 -19.88 50.75 -4.98
N SER A 520 -21.00 51.48 -4.80
CA SER A 520 -21.48 52.44 -5.80
C SER A 520 -20.87 53.85 -5.68
N ALA A 521 -20.01 54.07 -4.68
CA ALA A 521 -19.51 55.38 -4.29
C ALA A 521 -18.00 55.57 -4.52
N ILE A 522 -17.30 54.54 -5.03
CA ILE A 522 -15.86 54.58 -5.34
C ILE A 522 -15.47 55.88 -6.06
N SER A 523 -14.38 56.51 -5.60
CA SER A 523 -13.98 57.81 -6.12
C SER A 523 -13.42 57.73 -7.55
N ASN A 524 -13.45 58.87 -8.25
CA ASN A 524 -12.90 58.97 -9.61
C ASN A 524 -11.39 58.67 -9.67
N VAL A 525 -10.65 58.89 -8.56
CA VAL A 525 -9.22 58.58 -8.49
C VAL A 525 -9.03 57.08 -8.50
N THR A 526 -9.74 56.37 -7.63
CA THR A 526 -9.71 54.90 -7.56
C THR A 526 -10.17 54.27 -8.87
N ILE A 527 -11.22 54.79 -9.51
CA ILE A 527 -11.66 54.33 -10.85
C ILE A 527 -10.55 54.51 -11.89
N SER A 528 -9.79 55.61 -11.83
CA SER A 528 -8.65 55.82 -12.74
C SER A 528 -7.56 54.78 -12.51
N ASN A 529 -7.24 54.47 -11.24
CA ASN A 529 -6.27 53.45 -10.88
C ASN A 529 -6.71 52.05 -11.35
N MET A 530 -7.98 51.69 -11.14
CA MET A 530 -8.55 50.43 -11.65
C MET A 530 -8.43 50.31 -13.18
N ASN A 531 -8.74 51.38 -13.92
CA ASN A 531 -8.60 51.38 -15.38
C ASN A 531 -7.15 51.20 -15.84
N ASP A 532 -6.18 51.77 -15.11
CA ASP A 532 -4.76 51.55 -15.36
C ASP A 532 -4.38 50.07 -15.15
N LEU A 533 -4.86 49.44 -14.07
CA LEU A 533 -4.66 48.01 -13.82
C LEU A 533 -5.26 47.12 -14.91
N ILE A 534 -6.47 47.44 -15.39
CA ILE A 534 -7.11 46.71 -16.49
C ILE A 534 -6.25 46.78 -17.75
N VAL A 535 -5.82 47.98 -18.14
CA VAL A 535 -5.13 48.21 -19.42
C VAL A 535 -3.68 47.72 -19.40
N ASN A 536 -2.95 47.97 -18.31
CA ASN A 536 -1.50 47.77 -18.27
C ASN A 536 -1.09 46.48 -17.54
N TYR A 537 -1.95 45.93 -16.67
CA TYR A 537 -1.63 44.78 -15.83
C TYR A 537 -2.60 43.59 -16.02
N ASN A 538 -3.60 43.71 -16.90
CA ASN A 538 -4.62 42.70 -17.18
C ASN A 538 -5.43 42.29 -15.92
N TRP A 539 -5.80 43.27 -15.09
CA TRP A 539 -6.64 43.02 -13.92
C TRP A 539 -8.12 42.97 -14.26
N PHE A 540 -8.86 42.16 -13.50
CA PHE A 540 -10.30 42.03 -13.60
C PHE A 540 -10.97 42.49 -12.30
N PHE A 541 -12.04 43.28 -12.43
CA PHE A 541 -12.81 43.78 -11.30
C PHE A 541 -14.25 43.30 -11.43
N ASN A 542 -14.77 42.70 -10.37
CA ASN A 542 -16.18 42.36 -10.26
C ASN A 542 -16.88 43.41 -9.39
N ASN A 543 -17.67 44.27 -10.04
CA ASN A 543 -18.33 45.42 -9.41
C ASN A 543 -19.79 45.66 -9.86
N GLY A 544 -20.38 44.73 -10.65
CA GLY A 544 -21.80 44.73 -11.00
C GLY A 544 -22.07 44.77 -12.50
#